data_AF-X1RI04-F1
#
_entry.id   AF-X1RI04-F1
#
_cell.length_a   1.000
_cell.length_b   1.000
_cell.length_c   1.000
_cell.angle_alpha   90.00
_cell.angle_beta   90.00
_cell.angle_gamma   90.00
#
_symmetry.space_group_name_H-M   'P 1'
#
loop_
_entity.id
_entity.type
_entity.pdbx_description
1 polymer ?
#
loop_
_entity_poly.entity_id
_entity_poly.type
_entity_poly.pdbx_seq_one_letter_code
_entity_poly.pdbx_strand_id
1 'polypeptide(L)'
;MTNRKIKEEIISLLIDHVRIVYSIISDMGVYYTTWAEDFEASKKSLEKKKSKMQLSEEEEDKLLEDEEIEKAMLTVNLKDKNRRKKQNLKKSNKKRRKSKTLQEKAERFASIIVSLVNGCAPLFGGIVPLIPFFFTIKAGFNVFIFSFLIIFICIVLLGIFVGFVSRESLWKNVFQMIIAFGLTIIVSILLLG
;
A
#
# COMPACT_ATOMS: atom_id res chain seq x y z
N MET A 1 -20.19 -20.42 -48.16
CA MET A 1 -19.52 -20.73 -46.87
C MET A 1 -20.62 -21.04 -45.85
N THR A 2 -20.69 -22.26 -45.32
CA THR A 2 -21.87 -22.77 -44.61
C THR A 2 -21.97 -22.21 -43.19
N ASN A 3 -23.17 -21.86 -42.75
CA ASN A 3 -23.47 -21.29 -41.41
C ASN A 3 -22.88 -22.12 -40.24
N ARG A 4 -22.71 -23.44 -40.41
CA ARG A 4 -22.01 -24.33 -39.45
C ARG A 4 -20.54 -23.98 -39.25
N LYS A 5 -19.82 -23.66 -40.33
CA LYS A 5 -18.39 -23.35 -40.30
C LYS A 5 -18.11 -22.06 -39.52
N ILE A 6 -18.98 -21.06 -39.69
CA ILE A 6 -18.93 -19.79 -38.94
C ILE A 6 -19.20 -20.04 -37.46
N LYS A 7 -20.16 -20.92 -37.11
CA LYS A 7 -20.44 -21.27 -35.71
C LYS A 7 -19.27 -22.00 -35.05
N GLU A 8 -18.64 -22.94 -35.75
CA GLU A 8 -17.48 -23.67 -35.25
C GLU A 8 -16.28 -22.74 -35.00
N GLU A 9 -16.06 -21.78 -35.89
CA GLU A 9 -15.00 -20.77 -35.77
C GLU A 9 -15.25 -19.81 -34.60
N ILE A 10 -16.50 -19.37 -34.39
CA ILE A 10 -16.87 -18.58 -33.21
C ILE A 10 -16.65 -19.38 -31.91
N ILE A 11 -17.02 -20.66 -31.90
CA ILE A 11 -16.84 -21.53 -30.73
C ILE A 11 -15.35 -21.74 -30.41
N SER A 12 -14.50 -21.96 -31.41
CA SER A 12 -13.06 -22.12 -31.18
C SER A 12 -12.45 -20.83 -30.62
N LEU A 13 -12.85 -19.69 -31.17
CA LEU A 13 -12.36 -18.37 -30.74
C LEU A 13 -12.80 -18.05 -29.30
N LEU A 14 -14.01 -18.48 -28.90
CA LEU A 14 -14.50 -18.36 -27.53
C LEU A 14 -13.69 -19.24 -26.57
N ILE A 15 -13.40 -20.49 -26.96
CA ILE A 15 -12.64 -21.45 -26.16
C ILE A 15 -11.21 -20.94 -25.92
N ASP A 16 -10.57 -20.38 -26.94
CA ASP A 16 -9.20 -19.87 -26.82
C ASP A 16 -9.13 -18.64 -25.90
N HIS A 17 -10.11 -17.74 -25.95
CA HIS A 17 -10.20 -16.62 -24.99
C HIS A 17 -10.44 -17.12 -23.56
N VAL A 18 -11.30 -18.12 -23.36
CA VAL A 18 -11.52 -18.71 -22.04
C VAL A 18 -10.24 -19.34 -21.49
N ARG A 19 -9.44 -20.00 -22.34
CA ARG A 19 -8.13 -20.55 -21.93
C ARG A 19 -7.13 -19.47 -21.55
N ILE A 20 -7.05 -18.37 -22.30
CA ILE A 20 -6.18 -17.24 -21.98
C ILE A 20 -6.57 -16.66 -20.61
N VAL A 21 -7.87 -16.45 -20.39
CA VAL A 21 -8.38 -15.95 -19.11
C VAL A 21 -8.08 -16.92 -17.96
N TYR A 22 -8.27 -18.23 -18.16
CA TYR A 22 -7.93 -19.24 -17.15
C TYR A 22 -6.44 -19.28 -16.84
N SER A 23 -5.57 -19.16 -17.85
CA SER A 23 -4.11 -19.15 -17.67
C SER A 23 -3.68 -17.95 -16.84
N ILE A 24 -4.17 -16.75 -17.18
CA ILE A 24 -3.84 -15.51 -16.46
C ILE A 24 -4.32 -15.59 -15.00
N ILE A 25 -5.55 -16.08 -14.77
CA ILE A 25 -6.10 -16.24 -13.42
C ILE A 25 -5.30 -17.28 -12.62
N SER A 26 -4.92 -18.38 -13.25
CA SER A 26 -4.10 -19.43 -12.62
C SER A 26 -2.72 -18.92 -12.23
N ASP A 27 -2.02 -18.24 -13.15
CA ASP A 27 -0.68 -17.68 -12.90
C ASP A 27 -0.73 -16.62 -11.79
N MET A 28 -1.77 -15.78 -11.79
CA MET A 28 -2.02 -14.83 -10.71
C MET A 28 -2.36 -15.52 -9.38
N GLY A 29 -3.06 -16.66 -9.42
CA GLY A 29 -3.33 -17.49 -8.25
C GLY A 29 -2.05 -18.01 -7.61
N VAL A 30 -1.12 -18.54 -8.42
CA VAL A 30 0.20 -19.00 -7.95
C VAL A 30 0.98 -17.81 -7.37
N TYR A 31 1.04 -16.69 -8.08
CA TYR A 31 1.72 -15.48 -7.59
C TYR A 31 1.14 -14.99 -6.25
N TYR A 32 -0.18 -15.01 -6.10
CA TYR A 32 -0.85 -14.61 -4.86
C TYR A 32 -0.53 -15.57 -3.72
N THR A 33 -0.50 -16.89 -3.96
CA THR A 33 -0.11 -17.87 -2.94
C THR A 33 1.34 -17.69 -2.51
N THR A 34 2.27 -17.49 -3.45
CA THR A 34 3.68 -17.24 -3.15
C THR A 34 3.87 -15.93 -2.38
N TRP A 35 3.19 -14.86 -2.80
CA TRP A 35 3.24 -13.58 -2.08
C TRP A 35 2.65 -13.70 -0.66
N ALA A 36 1.55 -14.44 -0.49
CA ALA A 36 0.94 -14.69 0.82
C ALA A 36 1.87 -15.49 1.74
N GLU A 37 2.53 -16.52 1.21
CA GLU A 37 3.53 -17.30 1.94
C GLU A 37 4.74 -16.44 2.35
N ASP A 38 5.27 -15.63 1.43
CA ASP A 38 6.38 -14.71 1.69
C ASP A 38 6.01 -13.65 2.73
N PHE A 39 4.77 -13.14 2.67
CA PHE A 39 4.24 -12.20 3.65
C PHE A 39 4.12 -12.85 5.03
N GLU A 40 3.61 -14.08 5.12
CA GLU A 40 3.48 -14.81 6.37
C GLU A 40 4.83 -15.22 6.97
N ALA A 41 5.79 -15.63 6.13
CA ALA A 41 7.17 -15.90 6.52
C ALA A 41 7.86 -14.63 7.06
N SER A 42 7.68 -13.51 6.36
CA SER A 42 8.20 -12.20 6.77
C SER A 42 7.60 -11.78 8.12
N LYS A 43 6.29 -11.90 8.29
CA LYS A 43 5.60 -11.63 9.56
C LYS A 43 6.12 -12.50 10.70
N LYS A 44 6.27 -13.81 10.48
CA LYS A 44 6.81 -14.76 11.47
C LYS A 44 8.25 -14.42 11.86
N SER A 45 9.07 -14.01 10.89
CA SER A 45 10.44 -13.55 11.15
C SER A 45 10.48 -12.28 12.01
N LEU A 46 9.52 -11.38 11.79
CA LEU A 46 9.38 -10.11 12.51
C LEU A 46 8.89 -10.33 13.94
N GLU A 47 7.91 -11.21 14.13
CA GLU A 47 7.45 -11.69 15.44
C GLU A 47 8.59 -12.35 16.22
N LYS A 48 9.38 -13.22 15.58
CA LYS A 48 10.56 -13.86 16.19
C LYS A 48 11.65 -12.85 16.56
N LYS A 49 11.88 -11.81 15.73
CA LYS A 49 12.81 -10.72 16.06
C LYS A 49 12.29 -9.88 17.24
N LYS A 50 10.99 -9.58 17.26
CA LYS A 50 10.32 -8.89 18.38
C LYS A 50 10.44 -9.69 19.68
N SER A 51 10.14 -10.99 19.67
CA SER A 51 10.22 -11.83 20.86
C SER A 51 11.66 -11.95 21.37
N LYS A 52 12.64 -12.10 20.46
CA LYS A 52 14.06 -12.13 20.83
C LYS A 52 14.54 -10.81 21.44
N MET A 53 14.07 -9.67 20.92
CA MET A 53 14.37 -8.35 21.48
C MET A 53 13.69 -8.14 22.83
N GLN A 54 12.47 -8.65 23.03
CA GLN A 54 11.82 -8.62 24.34
C GLN A 54 12.56 -9.48 25.37
N LEU A 55 12.99 -10.68 24.98
CA LEU A 55 13.80 -11.55 25.84
C LEU A 55 15.13 -10.90 26.20
N SER A 56 15.81 -10.23 25.25
CA SER A 56 17.06 -9.52 25.55
C SER A 56 16.83 -8.31 26.46
N GLU A 57 15.73 -7.55 26.26
CA GLU A 57 15.37 -6.46 27.17
C GLU A 57 15.07 -7.01 28.59
N GLU A 58 14.44 -8.17 28.72
CA GLU A 58 14.16 -8.82 30.01
C GLU A 58 15.40 -9.43 30.68
N GLU A 59 16.32 -10.00 29.90
CA GLU A 59 17.62 -10.51 30.38
C GLU A 59 18.52 -9.36 30.85
N GLU A 60 18.60 -8.25 30.09
CA GLU A 60 19.27 -7.03 30.54
C GLU A 60 18.65 -6.48 31.84
N ASP A 61 17.31 -6.45 31.93
CA ASP A 61 16.63 -6.00 33.16
C ASP A 61 16.93 -6.93 34.36
N LYS A 62 17.05 -8.25 34.15
CA LYS A 62 17.45 -9.21 35.21
C LYS A 62 18.90 -9.07 35.64
N LEU A 63 19.83 -8.94 34.70
CA LEU A 63 21.25 -8.74 34.99
C LEU A 63 21.48 -7.45 35.79
N LEU A 64 20.73 -6.39 35.45
CA LEU A 64 20.74 -5.15 36.21
C LEU A 64 20.16 -5.33 37.63
N GLU A 65 19.14 -6.16 37.81
CA GLU A 65 18.57 -6.45 39.14
C GLU A 65 19.51 -7.32 40.00
N ASP A 66 20.20 -8.30 39.42
CA ASP A 66 21.15 -9.17 40.12
C ASP A 66 22.42 -8.40 40.56
N GLU A 67 22.99 -7.57 39.67
CA GLU A 67 24.12 -6.68 39.99
C GLU A 67 23.74 -5.65 41.08
N GLU A 68 22.47 -5.26 41.15
CA GLU A 68 21.94 -4.37 42.19
C GLU A 68 21.75 -5.06 43.54
N ILE A 69 21.38 -6.34 43.58
CA ILE A 69 21.30 -7.14 44.82
C ILE A 69 22.71 -7.30 45.41
N GLU A 70 23.70 -7.58 44.56
CA GLU A 70 25.11 -7.69 44.96
C GLU A 70 25.66 -6.35 45.49
N LYS A 71 25.43 -5.24 44.79
CA LYS A 71 25.85 -3.89 45.25
C LYS A 71 25.10 -3.42 46.49
N ALA A 72 23.85 -3.83 46.69
CA ALA A 72 23.07 -3.50 47.89
C ALA A 72 23.52 -4.29 49.13
N MET A 73 24.03 -5.52 48.97
CA MET A 73 24.72 -6.26 50.04
C MET A 73 26.04 -5.57 50.43
N LEU A 74 26.71 -4.91 49.49
CA LEU A 74 28.01 -4.27 49.71
C LEU A 74 27.94 -2.80 50.16
N THR A 75 26.83 -2.07 49.96
CA THR A 75 26.77 -0.63 50.23
C THR A 75 25.48 -0.18 50.94
N VAL A 76 25.47 -0.28 52.28
CA VAL A 76 24.37 0.26 53.10
C VAL A 76 24.35 1.80 53.11
N ASN A 77 25.44 2.50 52.75
CA ASN A 77 25.63 3.93 53.00
C ASN A 77 25.55 4.89 51.78
N LEU A 78 25.20 4.42 50.57
CA LEU A 78 25.10 5.27 49.34
C LEU A 78 23.67 5.41 48.78
N LYS A 79 22.67 5.10 49.62
CA LYS A 79 21.30 4.68 49.25
C LYS A 79 20.43 5.71 48.52
N ASP A 80 20.75 7.01 48.56
CA ASP A 80 19.81 8.07 48.16
C ASP A 80 19.97 8.55 46.69
N LYS A 81 21.21 8.73 46.21
CA LYS A 81 21.46 9.18 44.82
C LYS A 81 21.11 8.13 43.77
N ASN A 82 21.37 6.84 44.05
CA ASN A 82 21.11 5.76 43.09
C ASN A 82 19.61 5.45 42.91
N ARG A 83 18.79 5.65 43.96
CA ARG A 83 17.33 5.46 43.88
C ARG A 83 16.64 6.41 42.90
N ARG A 84 17.05 7.68 42.87
CA ARG A 84 16.48 8.68 41.93
C ARG A 84 16.85 8.37 40.47
N LYS A 85 18.10 7.97 40.21
CA LYS A 85 18.55 7.59 38.86
C LYS A 85 17.81 6.35 38.34
N LYS A 86 17.63 5.35 39.21
CA LYS A 86 16.89 4.11 38.92
C LYS A 86 15.40 4.34 38.63
N GLN A 87 14.75 5.21 39.39
CA GLN A 87 13.33 5.53 39.18
C GLN A 87 13.10 6.29 37.85
N ASN A 88 14.07 7.11 37.44
CA ASN A 88 14.04 7.80 36.15
C ASN A 88 14.25 6.84 34.96
N LEU A 89 15.14 5.84 35.08
CA LEU A 89 15.33 4.81 34.04
C LEU A 89 14.08 3.92 33.87
N LYS A 90 13.47 3.45 34.96
CA LYS A 90 12.22 2.66 34.87
C LYS A 90 11.07 3.47 34.26
N LYS A 91 10.97 4.78 34.56
CA LYS A 91 10.02 5.69 33.92
C LYS A 91 10.31 5.90 32.42
N SER A 92 11.57 6.03 32.01
CA SER A 92 11.93 6.23 30.59
C SER A 92 11.66 4.98 29.75
N ASN A 93 11.98 3.79 30.25
CA ASN A 93 11.72 2.53 29.55
C ASN A 93 10.22 2.24 29.42
N LYS A 94 9.42 2.49 30.47
CA LYS A 94 7.95 2.39 30.39
C LYS A 94 7.36 3.37 29.37
N LYS A 95 7.92 4.57 29.25
CA LYS A 95 7.50 5.58 28.26
C LYS A 95 7.84 5.14 26.82
N ARG A 96 9.03 4.56 26.60
CA ARG A 96 9.45 3.99 25.30
C ARG A 96 8.61 2.78 24.88
N ARG A 97 8.30 1.84 25.78
CA ARG A 97 7.42 0.71 25.45
C ARG A 97 6.01 1.18 25.07
N LYS A 98 5.44 2.15 25.81
CA LYS A 98 4.15 2.76 25.43
C LYS A 98 4.17 3.47 24.08
N SER A 99 5.25 4.20 23.75
CA SER A 99 5.35 4.85 22.43
C SER A 99 5.44 3.85 21.28
N LYS A 100 6.19 2.74 21.45
CA LYS A 100 6.22 1.62 20.48
C LYS A 100 4.80 1.08 20.22
N THR A 101 4.00 0.88 21.26
CA THR A 101 2.61 0.37 21.12
C THR A 101 1.65 1.35 20.44
N LEU A 102 1.81 2.67 20.66
CA LEU A 102 0.98 3.68 20.00
C LEU A 102 1.35 3.82 18.51
N GLN A 103 2.64 3.78 18.19
CA GLN A 103 3.13 3.80 16.81
C GLN A 103 2.62 2.58 16.03
N GLU A 104 2.65 1.39 16.63
CA GLU A 104 2.16 0.16 15.97
C GLU A 104 0.65 0.21 15.67
N LYS A 105 -0.16 0.80 16.57
CA LYS A 105 -1.59 1.02 16.30
C LYS A 105 -1.81 2.04 15.18
N ALA A 106 -1.05 3.13 15.18
CA ALA A 106 -1.12 4.15 14.13
C ALA A 106 -0.71 3.59 12.76
N GLU A 107 0.32 2.75 12.72
CA GLU A 107 0.78 2.06 11.51
C GLU A 107 -0.28 1.12 10.95
N ARG A 108 -0.92 0.31 11.80
CA ARG A 108 -2.05 -0.54 11.37
C ARG A 108 -3.21 0.27 10.83
N PHE A 109 -3.57 1.37 11.49
CA PHE A 109 -4.64 2.24 11.01
C PHE A 109 -4.29 2.90 9.68
N ALA A 110 -3.08 3.46 9.56
CA ALA A 110 -2.59 4.07 8.33
C ALA A 110 -2.57 3.04 7.18
N SER A 111 -2.12 1.81 7.44
CA SER A 111 -2.13 0.74 6.45
C SER A 111 -3.53 0.43 5.92
N ILE A 112 -4.54 0.34 6.80
CA ILE A 112 -5.94 0.10 6.40
C ILE A 112 -6.46 1.26 5.53
N ILE A 113 -6.23 2.51 5.96
CA ILE A 113 -6.68 3.69 5.21
C ILE A 113 -5.97 3.77 3.85
N VAL A 114 -4.66 3.55 3.81
CA VAL A 114 -3.86 3.56 2.56
C VAL A 114 -4.32 2.46 1.61
N SER A 115 -4.58 1.24 2.09
CA SER A 115 -5.07 0.16 1.23
C SER A 115 -6.45 0.45 0.66
N LEU A 116 -7.33 1.07 1.45
CA LEU A 116 -8.68 1.43 1.01
C LEU A 116 -8.63 2.55 -0.04
N VAL A 117 -7.84 3.60 0.21
CA VAL A 117 -7.66 4.70 -0.74
C VAL A 117 -7.02 4.21 -2.03
N ASN A 118 -5.96 3.40 -1.96
CA ASN A 118 -5.29 2.86 -3.15
C ASN A 118 -6.19 1.91 -3.96
N GLY A 119 -7.10 1.18 -3.30
CA GLY A 119 -8.08 0.33 -3.99
C GLY A 119 -9.20 1.14 -4.65
N CYS A 120 -9.72 2.17 -3.97
CA CYS A 120 -10.86 2.95 -4.47
C CYS A 120 -10.45 4.04 -5.47
N ALA A 121 -9.26 4.61 -5.36
CA ALA A 121 -8.85 5.73 -6.20
C ALA A 121 -8.88 5.40 -7.71
N PRO A 122 -8.38 4.24 -8.20
CA PRO A 122 -8.49 3.88 -9.62
C PRO A 122 -9.95 3.70 -10.08
N LEU A 123 -10.82 3.18 -9.22
CA LEU A 123 -12.25 3.02 -9.54
C LEU A 123 -12.90 4.37 -9.80
N PHE A 124 -12.72 5.34 -8.88
CA PHE A 124 -13.25 6.69 -9.08
C PHE A 124 -12.58 7.39 -10.25
N GLY A 125 -11.27 7.20 -10.45
CA GLY A 125 -10.53 7.72 -11.59
C GLY A 125 -11.07 7.23 -12.95
N GLY A 126 -11.57 5.99 -13.02
CA GLY A 126 -12.19 5.44 -14.22
C GLY A 126 -13.68 5.79 -14.38
N ILE A 127 -14.42 5.90 -13.28
CA ILE A 127 -15.87 6.20 -13.31
C ILE A 127 -16.14 7.65 -13.71
N VAL A 128 -15.35 8.61 -13.23
CA VAL A 128 -15.59 10.04 -13.47
C VAL A 128 -15.62 10.39 -14.97
N PRO A 129 -14.69 9.91 -15.81
CA PRO A 129 -14.76 10.07 -17.27
C PRO A 129 -15.99 9.46 -17.94
N LEU A 130 -16.61 8.45 -17.33
CA LEU A 130 -17.76 7.73 -17.89
C LEU A 130 -19.10 8.45 -17.61
N ILE A 131 -19.12 9.43 -16.71
CA ILE A 131 -20.30 10.23 -16.37
C ILE A 131 -21.10 10.68 -17.61
N PRO A 132 -20.51 11.32 -18.65
CA PRO A 132 -21.26 11.77 -19.82
C PRO A 132 -21.93 10.63 -20.61
N PHE A 133 -21.40 9.41 -20.55
CA PHE A 133 -21.99 8.27 -21.24
C PHE A 133 -23.28 7.76 -20.58
N PHE A 134 -23.45 7.95 -19.26
CA PHE A 134 -24.67 7.55 -18.56
C PHE A 134 -25.91 8.35 -18.97
N PHE A 135 -25.74 9.55 -19.52
CA PHE A 135 -26.84 10.43 -19.90
C PHE A 135 -27.24 10.32 -21.38
N THR A 136 -26.64 9.39 -22.14
CA THR A 136 -26.90 9.26 -23.58
C THR A 136 -27.12 7.80 -23.99
N ILE A 137 -28.16 7.54 -24.79
CA ILE A 137 -28.50 6.18 -25.27
C ILE A 137 -27.61 5.78 -26.46
N LYS A 138 -27.17 6.76 -27.26
CA LYS A 138 -26.28 6.56 -28.40
C LYS A 138 -25.07 7.48 -28.26
N ALA A 139 -23.92 6.89 -27.91
CA ALA A 139 -22.67 7.63 -27.78
C ALA A 139 -22.20 8.13 -29.15
N GLY A 140 -22.37 9.43 -29.39
CA GLY A 140 -21.79 10.13 -30.53
C GLY A 140 -20.42 10.70 -30.22
N PHE A 141 -19.73 11.19 -31.25
CA PHE A 141 -18.42 11.82 -31.13
C PHE A 141 -18.38 12.97 -30.10
N ASN A 142 -19.46 13.73 -29.97
CA ASN A 142 -19.57 14.81 -28.99
C ASN A 142 -19.47 14.31 -27.54
N VAL A 143 -20.07 13.16 -27.22
CA VAL A 143 -20.03 12.57 -25.86
C VAL A 143 -18.60 12.14 -25.52
N PHE A 144 -17.88 11.60 -26.50
CA PHE A 144 -16.47 11.26 -26.37
C PHE A 144 -15.60 12.49 -26.09
N ILE A 145 -15.81 13.61 -26.80
CA ILE A 145 -15.09 14.87 -26.54
C ILE A 145 -15.34 15.34 -25.10
N PHE A 146 -16.58 15.32 -24.62
CA PHE A 146 -16.89 15.73 -23.24
C PHE A 146 -16.23 14.81 -22.20
N SER A 147 -16.21 13.50 -22.44
CA SER A 147 -15.48 12.56 -21.58
C SER A 147 -13.98 12.85 -21.56
N PHE A 148 -13.39 13.09 -22.73
CA PHE A 148 -11.97 13.42 -22.84
C PHE A 148 -11.64 14.75 -22.14
N LEU A 149 -12.54 15.75 -22.24
CA LEU A 149 -12.40 17.02 -21.54
C LEU A 149 -12.42 16.83 -20.02
N ILE A 150 -13.31 15.97 -19.50
CA ILE A 150 -13.37 15.62 -18.07
C ILE A 150 -12.05 14.96 -17.64
N ILE A 151 -11.53 14.01 -18.42
CA ILE A 151 -10.22 13.37 -18.14
C ILE A 151 -9.13 14.43 -18.07
N PHE A 152 -9.05 15.31 -19.06
CA PHE A 152 -8.03 16.35 -19.12
C PHE A 152 -8.09 17.29 -17.91
N ILE A 153 -9.28 17.75 -17.53
CA ILE A 153 -9.49 18.57 -16.33
C ILE A 153 -9.06 17.81 -15.08
N CYS A 154 -9.46 16.53 -14.95
CA CYS A 154 -9.07 15.70 -13.81
C CYS A 154 -7.55 15.57 -13.71
N ILE A 155 -6.85 15.34 -14.81
CA ILE A 155 -5.39 15.20 -14.84
C ILE A 155 -4.69 16.50 -14.43
N VAL A 156 -5.17 17.65 -14.91
CA VAL A 156 -4.63 18.96 -14.51
C VAL A 156 -4.85 19.18 -13.01
N LEU A 157 -6.07 18.96 -12.50
CA LEU A 157 -6.36 19.10 -11.08
C LEU A 157 -5.52 18.14 -10.22
N LEU A 158 -5.35 16.90 -10.67
CA LEU A 158 -4.54 15.89 -9.97
C LEU A 158 -3.06 16.30 -9.98
N GLY A 159 -2.54 16.80 -11.10
CA GLY A 159 -1.17 17.32 -11.19
C GLY A 159 -0.92 18.49 -10.25
N ILE A 160 -1.87 19.43 -10.16
CA ILE A 160 -1.81 20.54 -9.19
C ILE A 160 -1.85 20.00 -7.76
N PHE A 161 -2.77 19.08 -7.46
CA PHE A 161 -2.92 18.50 -6.13
C PHE A 161 -1.66 17.76 -5.68
N VAL A 162 -1.09 16.93 -6.55
CA VAL A 162 0.16 16.21 -6.27
C VAL A 162 1.30 17.20 -6.06
N GLY A 163 1.44 18.24 -6.90
CA GLY A 163 2.43 19.29 -6.70
C GLY A 163 2.28 20.04 -5.38
N PHE A 164 1.05 20.32 -4.97
CA PHE A 164 0.77 20.98 -3.70
C PHE A 164 1.16 20.10 -2.51
N VAL A 165 0.82 18.81 -2.54
CA VAL A 165 1.13 17.85 -1.48
C VAL A 165 2.63 17.52 -1.43
N SER A 166 3.30 17.42 -2.58
CA SER A 166 4.74 17.11 -2.66
C SER A 166 5.66 18.29 -2.30
N ARG A 167 5.10 19.50 -2.11
CA ARG A 167 5.86 20.76 -1.95
C ARG A 167 6.82 21.04 -3.11
N GLU A 168 6.48 20.55 -4.30
CA GLU A 168 7.21 20.83 -5.52
C GLU A 168 6.51 21.90 -6.35
N SER A 169 7.15 22.31 -7.45
CA SER A 169 6.52 23.24 -8.38
C SER A 169 5.31 22.61 -9.06
N LEU A 170 4.13 23.20 -8.82
CA LEU A 170 2.84 22.77 -9.39
C LEU A 170 2.93 22.51 -10.90
N TRP A 171 3.56 23.42 -11.64
CA TRP A 171 3.71 23.33 -13.09
C TRP A 171 4.47 22.08 -13.55
N LYS A 172 5.56 21.70 -12.85
CA LYS A 172 6.31 20.48 -13.22
C LYS A 172 5.43 19.24 -13.08
N ASN A 173 4.64 19.13 -12.01
CA ASN A 173 3.77 17.97 -11.80
C ASN A 173 2.60 17.91 -12.78
N VAL A 174 2.03 19.06 -13.15
CA VAL A 174 1.01 19.11 -14.20
C VAL A 174 1.60 18.65 -15.54
N PHE A 175 2.76 19.18 -15.95
CA PHE A 175 3.41 18.74 -17.19
C PHE A 175 3.78 17.26 -17.18
N GLN A 176 4.31 16.76 -16.08
CA GLN A 176 4.64 15.34 -15.93
C GLN A 176 3.40 14.45 -16.08
N MET A 177 2.29 14.83 -15.47
CA MET A 177 1.01 14.12 -15.59
C MET A 177 0.45 14.15 -17.02
N ILE A 178 0.55 15.28 -17.73
CA ILE A 178 0.11 15.39 -19.14
C ILE A 178 0.99 14.53 -20.05
N ILE A 179 2.31 14.53 -19.85
CA ILE A 179 3.24 13.70 -20.62
C ILE A 179 2.96 12.22 -20.38
N ALA A 180 2.77 11.82 -19.12
CA ALA A 180 2.43 10.44 -18.77
C ALA A 180 1.11 10.01 -19.45
N PHE A 181 0.09 10.85 -19.41
CA PHE A 181 -1.18 10.60 -20.07
C PHE A 181 -1.06 10.46 -21.59
N GLY A 182 -0.33 11.38 -22.24
CA GLY A 182 -0.07 11.29 -23.67
C GLY A 182 0.68 10.01 -24.04
N LEU A 183 1.69 9.63 -23.27
CA LEU A 183 2.43 8.39 -23.45
C LEU A 183 1.51 7.16 -23.28
N THR A 184 0.62 7.15 -22.29
CA THR A 184 -0.35 6.07 -22.10
C THR A 184 -1.28 5.92 -23.29
N ILE A 185 -1.74 7.02 -23.89
CA ILE A 185 -2.56 6.98 -25.11
C ILE A 185 -1.77 6.36 -26.27
N ILE A 186 -0.53 6.81 -26.49
CA ILE A 186 0.33 6.28 -27.56
C ILE A 186 0.53 4.78 -27.40
N VAL A 187 0.88 4.32 -26.20
CA VAL A 187 1.06 2.90 -25.89
C VAL A 187 -0.24 2.12 -26.06
N SER A 188 -1.38 2.68 -25.66
CA SER A 188 -2.69 2.03 -25.82
C SER A 188 -3.06 1.88 -27.30
N ILE A 189 -2.82 2.90 -28.13
CA ILE A 189 -3.04 2.83 -29.58
C ILE A 189 -2.09 1.79 -30.20
N LEU A 190 -0.83 1.72 -29.78
CA LEU A 190 0.13 0.75 -30.30
C LEU A 190 -0.23 -0.71 -29.94
N LEU A 191 -0.82 -0.93 -28.76
CA LEU A 191 -1.23 -2.26 -28.29
C LEU A 191 -2.57 -2.72 -28.87
N LEU A 192 -3.52 -1.81 -29.10
CA LEU A 192 -4.83 -2.13 -29.67
C LEU A 192 -4.88 -2.04 -31.20
N GLY A 193 -3.95 -1.31 -31.81
CA GLY A 193 -3.85 -1.05 -33.25
C GLY A 193 -3.17 -2.16 -34.04
#